data_AF-A0A3N5UCX9-F1
#
_entry.id   AF-A0A3N5UCX9-F1
#
_cell.length_a   1.000
_cell.length_b   1.000
_cell.length_c   1.000
_cell.angle_alpha   90.00
_cell.angle_beta   90.00
_cell.angle_gamma   90.00
#
_symmetry.space_group_name_H-M   'P 1'
#
loop_
_entity.id
_entity.type
_entity.pdbx_description
1 polymer ?
#
loop_
_entity_poly.entity_id
_entity_poly.type
_entity_poly.pdbx_seq_one_letter_code
_entity_poly.pdbx_strand_id
1 'polypeptide(L)'
;MSRARHKRKLTLAEKYSPSPPCSCDVCRSYCKRPGWWTVAEAAHAIEAGYGKRMMLEMAPGFTFGVLSPAFKGCEALFAYNEYASLGCTFLVDNKCELHGTGYQPLECRYCHHERTGLGPRCHADIEKDWNTAAGRALVVKWSEIVDFMKH
;
A
#
# COMPACT_ATOMS: atom_id res chain seq x y z
N MET A 1 -9.42 44.71 -6.75
CA MET A 1 -9.15 43.71 -5.69
C MET A 1 -9.25 42.31 -6.30
N SER A 2 -8.12 41.69 -6.65
CA SER A 2 -8.08 40.34 -7.23
C SER A 2 -8.26 39.31 -6.12
N ARG A 3 -9.38 38.58 -6.13
CA ARG A 3 -9.57 37.42 -5.25
C ARG A 3 -8.66 36.30 -5.75
N ALA A 4 -7.56 36.05 -5.06
CA ALA A 4 -6.72 34.89 -5.30
C ALA A 4 -7.59 33.63 -5.15
N ARG A 5 -7.88 32.94 -6.25
CA ARG A 5 -8.52 31.62 -6.25
C ARG A 5 -7.57 30.66 -5.52
N HIS A 6 -7.88 30.31 -4.27
CA HIS A 6 -7.22 29.21 -3.58
C HIS A 6 -7.49 27.93 -4.39
N LYS A 7 -6.47 27.44 -5.10
CA LYS A 7 -6.56 26.19 -5.86
C LYS A 7 -6.63 25.05 -4.85
N ARG A 8 -7.75 24.31 -4.83
CA ARG A 8 -7.90 23.11 -3.99
C ARG A 8 -6.74 22.15 -4.26
N LYS A 9 -6.10 21.67 -3.20
CA LYS A 9 -5.05 20.63 -3.30
C LYS A 9 -5.72 19.31 -3.68
N LEU A 10 -5.21 18.66 -4.73
CA LEU A 10 -5.69 17.33 -5.15
C LEU A 10 -5.33 16.28 -4.10
N THR A 11 -6.21 15.30 -3.91
CA THR A 11 -5.92 14.09 -3.12
C THR A 11 -4.98 13.15 -3.90
N LEU A 12 -4.37 12.18 -3.21
CA LEU A 12 -3.54 11.18 -3.87
C LEU A 12 -4.35 10.33 -4.86
N ALA A 13 -5.59 9.97 -4.52
CA ALA A 13 -6.49 9.23 -5.41
C ALA A 13 -6.84 10.03 -6.68
N GLU A 14 -7.02 11.36 -6.57
CA GLU A 14 -7.24 12.23 -7.73
C GLU A 14 -5.97 12.35 -8.59
N LYS A 15 -4.80 12.38 -7.97
CA LYS A 15 -3.50 12.49 -8.67
C LYS A 15 -3.10 11.19 -9.38
N TYR A 16 -3.46 10.04 -8.81
CA TYR A 16 -3.07 8.71 -9.25
C TYR A 16 -4.31 7.89 -9.61
N SER A 17 -4.94 8.25 -10.74
CA SER A 17 -6.14 7.58 -11.21
C SER A 17 -5.88 6.08 -11.47
N PRO A 18 -6.84 5.20 -11.13
CA PRO A 18 -6.72 3.77 -11.38
C PRO A 18 -6.41 3.44 -12.85
N SER A 19 -5.65 2.39 -13.06
CA SER A 19 -5.42 1.80 -14.37
C SER A 19 -6.56 0.83 -14.74
N PRO A 20 -6.82 0.60 -16.04
CA PRO A 20 -7.75 -0.44 -16.44
C PRO A 20 -7.28 -1.83 -15.96
N PRO A 21 -8.19 -2.79 -15.74
CA PRO A 21 -7.82 -4.15 -15.37
C PRO A 21 -6.95 -4.82 -16.44
N CYS A 22 -5.90 -5.53 -16.03
CA CYS A 22 -5.01 -6.26 -16.93
C CYS A 22 -4.38 -7.47 -16.22
N SER A 23 -4.22 -8.57 -16.94
CA SER A 23 -3.63 -9.83 -16.44
C SER A 23 -2.38 -10.28 -17.20
N CYS A 24 -1.75 -9.40 -17.98
CA CYS A 24 -0.51 -9.71 -18.68
C CYS A 24 0.64 -9.99 -17.68
N ASP A 25 1.71 -10.62 -18.15
CA ASP A 25 2.84 -11.03 -17.30
C ASP A 25 3.49 -9.85 -16.58
N VAL A 26 3.59 -8.71 -17.25
CA VAL A 26 4.15 -7.48 -16.66
C VAL A 26 3.27 -6.98 -15.50
N CYS A 27 1.96 -6.85 -15.70
CA CYS A 27 1.06 -6.42 -14.62
C CYS A 27 1.04 -7.42 -13.46
N ARG A 28 1.02 -8.72 -13.74
CA ARG A 28 1.10 -9.76 -12.70
C ARG A 28 2.43 -9.73 -11.95
N SER A 29 3.53 -9.37 -12.61
CA SER A 29 4.85 -9.29 -11.97
C SER A 29 4.90 -8.25 -10.84
N TYR A 30 4.06 -7.20 -10.88
CA TYR A 30 3.98 -6.24 -9.79
C TYR A 30 3.43 -6.85 -8.50
N CYS A 31 2.69 -7.96 -8.56
CA CYS A 31 2.25 -8.68 -7.37
C CYS A 31 3.39 -9.42 -6.66
N LYS A 32 4.60 -9.51 -7.24
CA LYS A 32 5.78 -10.03 -6.54
C LYS A 32 6.22 -9.10 -5.40
N ARG A 33 6.05 -7.78 -5.58
CA ARG A 33 6.26 -6.79 -4.52
C ARG A 33 5.00 -5.93 -4.39
N PRO A 34 4.08 -6.28 -3.47
CA PRO A 34 2.83 -5.54 -3.33
C PRO A 34 3.11 -4.06 -3.05
N GLY A 35 2.28 -3.20 -3.64
CA GLY A 35 2.37 -1.76 -3.45
C GLY A 35 1.67 -1.27 -2.19
N TRP A 36 1.88 0.00 -1.88
CA TRP A 36 1.42 0.64 -0.65
C TRP A 36 0.01 1.23 -0.75
N TRP A 37 -0.73 1.08 0.35
CA TRP A 37 -1.93 1.86 0.61
C TRP A 37 -1.52 3.29 1.01
N THR A 38 -2.41 4.26 0.80
CA THR A 38 -2.38 5.49 1.62
C THR A 38 -2.73 5.17 3.08
N VAL A 39 -2.43 6.06 4.02
CA VAL A 39 -2.77 5.87 5.44
C VAL A 39 -4.29 5.66 5.60
N ALA A 40 -5.10 6.45 4.89
CA ALA A 40 -6.56 6.32 4.95
C ALA A 40 -7.05 4.97 4.39
N GLU A 41 -6.49 4.51 3.27
CA GLU A 41 -6.87 3.22 2.70
C GLU A 41 -6.44 2.05 3.59
N ALA A 42 -5.25 2.11 4.19
CA ALA A 42 -4.80 1.10 5.14
C ALA A 42 -5.73 1.03 6.35
N ALA A 43 -6.18 2.18 6.87
CA ALA A 43 -7.16 2.23 7.96
C ALA A 43 -8.48 1.52 7.57
N HIS A 44 -9.02 1.81 6.39
CA HIS A 44 -10.23 1.15 5.89
C HIS A 44 -10.03 -0.35 5.64
N ALA A 45 -8.86 -0.76 5.15
CA ALA A 45 -8.54 -2.17 4.97
C ALA A 45 -8.42 -2.91 6.31
N ILE A 46 -7.85 -2.27 7.34
CA ILE A 46 -7.83 -2.81 8.71
C ILE A 46 -9.25 -3.00 9.25
N GLU A 47 -10.11 -1.97 9.10
CA GLU A 47 -11.52 -2.03 9.51
C GLU A 47 -12.30 -3.15 8.80
N ALA A 48 -11.96 -3.41 7.54
CA ALA A 48 -12.53 -4.51 6.76
C ALA A 48 -11.97 -5.91 7.13
N GLY A 49 -11.07 -6.01 8.10
CA GLY A 49 -10.53 -7.27 8.61
C GLY A 49 -9.25 -7.75 7.91
N TYR A 50 -8.63 -6.95 7.04
CA TYR A 50 -7.40 -7.34 6.34
C TYR A 50 -6.13 -7.19 7.19
N GLY A 51 -6.21 -6.66 8.40
CA GLY A 51 -5.04 -6.34 9.24
C GLY A 51 -4.05 -7.50 9.40
N LYS A 52 -4.54 -8.74 9.61
CA LYS A 52 -3.70 -9.94 9.75
C LYS A 52 -2.99 -10.37 8.45
N ARG A 53 -3.37 -9.82 7.31
CA ARG A 53 -2.74 -10.05 6.00
C ARG A 53 -1.87 -8.88 5.54
N MET A 54 -1.58 -7.95 6.45
CA MET A 54 -0.61 -6.86 6.23
C MET A 54 0.74 -7.23 6.82
N MET A 55 1.78 -6.56 6.35
CA MET A 55 3.11 -6.57 6.95
C MET A 55 3.57 -5.13 7.24
N LEU A 56 4.55 -4.98 8.11
CA LEU A 56 5.18 -3.70 8.43
C LEU A 56 6.49 -3.55 7.64
N GLU A 57 6.54 -2.57 6.73
CA GLU A 57 7.75 -2.13 6.03
C GLU A 57 8.37 -0.94 6.75
N MET A 58 9.65 -1.06 7.16
CA MET A 58 10.38 0.05 7.78
C MET A 58 11.08 0.91 6.73
N ALA A 59 11.01 2.23 6.87
CA ALA A 59 11.80 3.14 6.05
C ALA A 59 13.31 2.88 6.24
N PRO A 60 14.18 3.12 5.23
CA PRO A 60 15.63 2.84 5.31
C PRO A 60 16.38 3.48 6.49
N GLY A 61 15.82 4.52 7.11
CA GLY A 61 16.36 5.18 8.32
C GLY A 61 15.59 4.88 9.61
N PHE A 62 14.68 3.90 9.61
CA PHE A 62 13.81 3.54 10.74
C PHE A 62 12.98 4.72 11.31
N THR A 63 12.71 5.74 10.50
CA THR A 63 12.02 6.97 10.94
C THR A 63 10.50 6.85 10.96
N PHE A 64 9.94 5.96 10.14
CA PHE A 64 8.53 5.59 10.11
C PHE A 64 8.37 4.18 9.52
N GLY A 65 7.18 3.60 9.72
CA GLY A 65 6.77 2.35 9.10
C GLY A 65 5.56 2.54 8.19
N VAL A 66 5.41 1.63 7.24
CA VAL A 66 4.32 1.60 6.25
C VAL A 66 3.64 0.24 6.33
N LEU A 67 2.31 0.22 6.34
CA LEU A 67 1.55 -1.02 6.21
C LEU A 67 1.26 -1.29 4.74
N SER A 68 1.60 -2.50 4.29
CA SER A 68 1.37 -2.98 2.94
C SER A 68 0.81 -4.40 2.98
N PRO A 69 0.23 -4.90 1.88
CA PRO A 69 -0.14 -6.31 1.79
C PRO A 69 1.09 -7.18 2.07
N ALA A 70 0.95 -8.20 2.89
CA ALA A 70 2.09 -9.02 3.28
C ALA A 70 2.69 -9.76 2.07
N PHE A 71 4.01 -9.96 2.09
CA PHE A 71 4.58 -11.13 1.44
C PHE A 71 3.96 -12.38 2.08
N LYS A 72 3.75 -13.45 1.29
CA LYS A 72 3.38 -14.76 1.86
C LYS A 72 4.44 -15.16 2.87
N GLY A 73 4.05 -15.41 4.12
CA GLY A 73 4.94 -15.69 5.25
C GLY A 73 5.33 -14.47 6.10
N CYS A 74 4.88 -13.26 5.75
CA CYS A 74 5.04 -12.04 6.55
C CYS A 74 3.72 -11.49 7.09
N GLU A 75 2.64 -12.27 7.06
CA GLU A 75 1.35 -11.91 7.63
C GLU A 75 1.47 -11.55 9.12
N ALA A 76 1.09 -10.32 9.46
CA ALA A 76 1.25 -9.75 10.81
C ALA A 76 2.70 -9.71 11.33
N LEU A 77 3.68 -9.62 10.42
CA LEU A 77 5.11 -9.54 10.73
C LEU A 77 5.77 -8.35 10.01
N PHE A 78 7.07 -8.17 10.25
CA PHE A 78 7.88 -7.27 9.43
C PHE A 78 8.02 -7.81 8.01
N ALA A 79 8.24 -6.91 7.05
CA ALA A 79 8.58 -7.26 5.68
C ALA A 79 10.00 -7.82 5.57
N TYR A 80 10.16 -9.12 5.80
CA TYR A 80 11.45 -9.79 5.73
C TYR A 80 11.87 -10.06 4.28
N ASN A 81 13.12 -9.73 3.94
CA ASN A 81 13.64 -9.89 2.58
C ASN A 81 13.65 -11.35 2.09
N GLU A 82 13.79 -12.33 2.99
CA GLU A 82 13.77 -13.75 2.64
C GLU A 82 12.42 -14.22 2.06
N TYR A 83 11.32 -13.54 2.44
CA TYR A 83 9.97 -13.82 1.93
C TYR A 83 9.60 -12.97 0.72
N ALA A 84 10.42 -11.98 0.34
CA ALA A 84 10.10 -11.04 -0.75
C ALA A 84 9.87 -11.74 -2.10
N SER A 85 10.47 -12.91 -2.32
CA SER A 85 10.29 -13.71 -3.54
C SER A 85 8.98 -14.50 -3.57
N LEU A 86 8.31 -14.70 -2.43
CA LEU A 86 7.07 -15.47 -2.31
C LEU A 86 5.83 -14.68 -2.78
N GLY A 87 5.98 -13.37 -2.97
CA GLY A 87 4.95 -12.50 -3.53
C GLY A 87 3.84 -12.15 -2.57
N CYS A 88 2.90 -11.35 -3.04
CA CYS A 88 1.77 -10.85 -2.26
C CYS A 88 0.84 -11.97 -1.76
N THR A 89 0.43 -11.90 -0.49
CA THR A 89 -0.55 -12.81 0.12
C THR A 89 -1.87 -12.85 -0.65
N PHE A 90 -2.31 -11.73 -1.22
CA PHE A 90 -3.57 -11.64 -1.99
C PHE A 90 -3.45 -12.09 -3.45
N LEU A 91 -2.28 -12.59 -3.90
CA LEU A 91 -2.13 -13.21 -5.21
C LEU A 91 -2.44 -14.70 -5.12
N VAL A 92 -3.66 -15.07 -5.53
CA VAL A 92 -4.18 -16.44 -5.54
C VAL A 92 -4.57 -16.80 -6.97
N ASP A 93 -4.13 -17.96 -7.46
CA ASP A 93 -4.40 -18.44 -8.83
C ASP A 93 -4.13 -17.38 -9.92
N ASN A 94 -3.02 -16.66 -9.78
CA ASN A 94 -2.62 -15.55 -10.68
C ASN A 94 -3.58 -14.35 -10.72
N LYS A 95 -4.49 -14.22 -9.75
CA LYS A 95 -5.45 -13.13 -9.63
C LYS A 95 -5.31 -12.45 -8.27
N CYS A 96 -5.55 -11.14 -8.24
CA CYS A 96 -5.55 -10.38 -7.00
C CYS A 96 -6.93 -10.47 -6.34
N GLU A 97 -7.01 -11.03 -5.13
CA GLU A 97 -8.26 -11.13 -4.37
C GLU A 97 -8.85 -9.77 -3.99
N LEU A 98 -8.02 -8.73 -3.89
CA LEU A 98 -8.48 -7.36 -3.62
C LEU A 98 -9.05 -6.66 -4.87
N HIS A 99 -8.89 -7.22 -6.06
CA HIS A 99 -9.31 -6.56 -7.29
C HIS A 99 -10.82 -6.24 -7.29
N GLY A 100 -11.16 -4.96 -7.49
CA GLY A 100 -12.56 -4.52 -7.53
C GLY A 100 -13.28 -4.46 -6.18
N THR A 101 -12.63 -4.81 -5.06
CA THR A 101 -13.26 -4.80 -3.73
C THR A 101 -13.30 -3.42 -3.09
N GLY A 102 -12.57 -2.45 -3.65
CA GLY A 102 -12.33 -1.13 -3.06
C GLY A 102 -11.14 -1.09 -2.09
N TYR A 103 -10.55 -2.23 -1.74
CA TYR A 103 -9.45 -2.33 -0.77
C TYR A 103 -8.07 -2.54 -1.41
N GLN A 104 -7.94 -2.43 -2.73
CA GLN A 104 -6.61 -2.47 -3.37
C GLN A 104 -5.76 -1.27 -2.94
N PRO A 105 -4.46 -1.44 -2.68
CA PRO A 105 -3.53 -0.33 -2.50
C PRO A 105 -3.56 0.66 -3.65
N LEU A 106 -3.48 1.97 -3.36
CA LEU A 106 -3.39 3.00 -4.40
C LEU A 106 -2.28 2.70 -5.40
N GLU A 107 -1.10 2.31 -4.93
CA GLU A 107 0.04 1.99 -5.80
C GLU A 107 -0.26 0.79 -6.71
N CYS A 108 -0.94 -0.23 -6.18
CA CYS A 108 -1.40 -1.39 -6.96
C CYS A 108 -2.48 -1.04 -7.98
N ARG A 109 -3.37 -0.09 -7.69
CA ARG A 109 -4.37 0.38 -8.66
C ARG A 109 -3.75 1.27 -9.73
N TYR A 110 -2.69 1.99 -9.39
CA TYR A 110 -2.01 2.90 -10.29
C TYR A 110 -1.04 2.18 -11.24
N CYS A 111 -0.38 1.11 -10.79
CA CYS A 111 0.61 0.38 -11.58
C CYS A 111 -0.02 -0.25 -12.84
N HIS A 112 0.69 -0.18 -13.96
CA HIS A 112 0.26 -0.73 -15.25
C HIS A 112 1.46 -0.85 -16.19
N HIS A 113 1.43 -1.81 -17.10
CA HIS A 113 2.50 -2.00 -18.09
C HIS A 113 2.73 -0.77 -18.97
N GLU A 114 1.69 0.01 -19.28
CA GLU A 114 1.77 1.26 -20.05
C GLU A 114 2.34 2.45 -19.24
N ARG A 115 2.50 2.30 -17.93
CA ARG A 115 2.96 3.35 -17.00
C ARG A 115 4.34 3.05 -16.40
N THR A 116 5.11 2.20 -17.08
CA THR A 116 6.47 1.83 -16.65
C THR A 116 7.31 3.09 -16.41
N GLY A 117 7.98 3.15 -15.25
CA GLY A 117 8.78 4.31 -14.83
C GLY A 117 8.02 5.43 -14.10
N LEU A 118 6.67 5.40 -14.05
CA LEU A 118 5.88 6.41 -13.33
C LEU A 118 5.62 6.04 -11.85
N GLY A 119 5.77 4.76 -11.51
CA GLY A 119 5.59 4.23 -10.14
C GLY A 119 6.35 4.98 -9.05
N PRO A 120 7.65 5.31 -9.22
CA PRO A 120 8.44 5.98 -8.18
C PRO A 120 7.84 7.31 -7.68
N ARG A 121 7.12 8.03 -8.54
CA ARG A 121 6.45 9.28 -8.14
C ARG A 121 5.25 9.01 -7.23
N CYS A 122 4.46 7.99 -7.54
CA CYS A 122 3.34 7.54 -6.71
C CYS A 122 3.86 7.07 -5.35
N HIS A 123 4.88 6.21 -5.36
CA HIS A 123 5.55 5.70 -4.17
C HIS A 123 6.02 6.83 -3.24
N ALA A 124 6.79 7.78 -3.76
CA ALA A 124 7.33 8.90 -2.98
C ALA A 124 6.27 9.84 -2.40
N ASP A 125 5.07 9.90 -3.00
CA ASP A 125 3.98 10.69 -2.43
C ASP A 125 3.17 9.92 -1.38
N ILE A 126 3.05 8.60 -1.50
CA ILE A 126 2.51 7.74 -0.44
C ILE A 126 3.48 7.72 0.75
N GLU A 127 4.79 7.72 0.52
CA GLU A 127 5.81 7.84 1.56
C GLU A 127 5.59 9.08 2.45
N LYS A 128 5.31 10.23 1.83
CA LYS A 128 5.01 11.48 2.57
C LYS A 128 3.71 11.40 3.36
N ASP A 129 2.73 10.62 2.89
CA ASP A 129 1.47 10.39 3.60
C ASP A 129 1.70 9.55 4.86
N TRP A 130 2.52 8.50 4.77
CA TRP A 130 2.93 7.66 5.90
C TRP A 130 3.87 8.35 6.88
N ASN A 131 4.75 9.23 6.40
CA ASN A 131 5.63 10.03 7.24
C ASN A 131 4.90 11.21 7.91
N THR A 132 3.79 10.89 8.58
CA THR A 132 2.96 11.84 9.33
C THR A 132 2.63 11.25 10.71
N ALA A 133 2.08 12.08 11.60
CA ALA A 133 1.60 11.60 12.89
C ALA A 133 0.47 10.57 12.74
N ALA A 134 -0.40 10.73 11.73
CA ALA A 134 -1.47 9.79 11.43
C ALA A 134 -0.94 8.42 10.97
N GLY A 135 0.06 8.40 10.09
CA GLY A 135 0.72 7.15 9.66
C GLY A 135 1.34 6.39 10.84
N ARG A 136 2.09 7.09 11.70
CA ARG A 136 2.66 6.48 12.92
C ARG A 136 1.59 5.96 13.87
N ALA A 137 0.53 6.72 14.10
CA ALA A 137 -0.58 6.30 14.96
C ALA A 137 -1.30 5.06 14.39
N LEU A 138 -1.44 4.96 13.07
CA LEU A 138 -2.04 3.80 12.44
C LEU A 138 -1.20 2.54 12.59
N VAL A 139 0.14 2.63 12.50
CA VAL A 139 1.04 1.50 12.77
C VAL A 139 0.87 0.99 14.20
N VAL A 140 0.76 1.89 15.19
CA VAL A 140 0.50 1.52 16.59
C VAL A 140 -0.86 0.83 16.73
N LYS A 141 -1.92 1.40 16.14
CA LYS A 141 -3.25 0.78 16.16
C LYS A 141 -3.23 -0.62 15.53
N TRP A 142 -2.55 -0.78 14.40
CA TRP A 142 -2.41 -2.07 13.74
C TRP A 142 -1.64 -3.07 14.62
N SER A 143 -0.54 -2.65 15.25
CA SER A 143 0.27 -3.52 16.09
C SER A 143 -0.50 -4.07 17.30
N GLU A 144 -1.41 -3.27 17.86
CA GLU A 144 -2.36 -3.70 18.90
C GLU A 144 -3.38 -4.70 18.38
N ILE A 145 -3.97 -4.46 17.20
CA ILE A 145 -5.01 -5.31 16.61
C ILE A 145 -4.48 -6.70 16.25
N VAL A 146 -3.24 -6.79 15.76
CA VAL A 146 -2.65 -8.05 15.30
C VAL A 146 -1.73 -8.70 16.33
N ASP A 147 -1.68 -8.18 17.55
CA ASP A 147 -0.81 -8.66 18.63
C ASP A 147 0.70 -8.66 18.28
N PHE A 148 1.13 -7.73 17.43
CA PHE A 148 2.46 -7.67 16.82
C PHE A 148 3.62 -7.64 17.82
N MET A 149 3.40 -7.07 19.00
CA MET A 149 4.44 -6.86 20.03
C MET A 149 4.41 -7.90 21.16
N LYS A 150 3.52 -8.91 21.12
CA LYS A 150 3.34 -9.89 22.20
C LYS A 150 4.26 -11.11 22.12
N HIS A 151 5.50 -10.93 21.64
CA HIS A 151 6.51 -11.99 21.61
C HIS A 151 7.38 -11.98 22.86
#